data_AF-A0A8J3I6E9-F1
#
_entry.id   AF-A0A8J3I6E9-F1
#
_cell.length_a   1.000
_cell.length_b   1.000
_cell.length_c   1.000
_cell.angle_alpha   90.00
_cell.angle_beta   90.00
_cell.angle_gamma   90.00
#
_symmetry.space_group_name_H-M   'P 1'
#
loop_
_entity.id
_entity.type
_entity.pdbx_description
1 polymer ?
#
loop_
_entity_poly.entity_id
_entity_poly.type
_entity_poly.pdbx_seq_one_letter_code
_entity_poly.pdbx_strand_id
1 'polypeptide(L)'
;MSSALKECLALFREKPFVLYAGGNLISVAGSGMQAIVTSWLVLQMTGTSLSIALLLIFSTFPGILFSPLIGIFVDRLDRKVLATSMDIFRAAVTVLILLLWEGHWLQAWHLYLAEALISLGDLAFLPAMMALLRELLSKEQLLSANATLGMLLQLGTAFGTAGEE
;
A
#
# COMPACT_ATOMS: atom_id res chain seq x y z
N MET A 1 16.50 25.18 -16.69
CA MET A 1 15.63 24.32 -15.85
C MET A 1 14.26 24.28 -16.51
N SER A 2 13.81 23.11 -16.99
CA SER A 2 12.53 22.98 -17.73
C SER A 2 11.35 23.46 -16.85
N SER A 3 10.31 24.00 -17.47
CA SER A 3 9.11 24.46 -16.73
C SER A 3 8.50 23.33 -15.90
N ALA A 4 8.51 22.11 -16.43
CA ALA A 4 8.03 20.90 -15.76
C ALA A 4 8.75 20.58 -14.43
N LEU A 5 10.08 20.76 -14.37
CA LEU A 5 10.82 20.51 -13.12
C LEU A 5 10.46 21.53 -12.04
N LYS A 6 10.22 22.79 -12.43
CA LYS A 6 9.80 23.84 -11.49
C LYS A 6 8.42 23.55 -10.90
N GLU A 7 7.49 23.07 -11.71
CA GLU A 7 6.15 22.68 -11.26
C GLU A 7 6.20 21.49 -10.28
N CYS A 8 7.02 20.47 -10.57
CA CYS A 8 7.21 19.35 -9.64
C CYS A 8 7.80 19.81 -8.29
N LEU A 9 8.82 20.68 -8.32
CA LEU A 9 9.42 21.24 -7.11
C LEU A 9 8.48 22.17 -6.34
N ALA A 10 7.56 22.85 -7.04
CA ALA A 10 6.57 23.71 -6.40
C ALA A 10 5.59 22.90 -5.53
N LEU A 11 5.27 21.66 -5.91
CA LEU A 11 4.40 20.79 -5.11
C LEU A 11 4.96 20.50 -3.71
N PHE A 12 6.28 20.40 -3.57
CA PHE A 12 6.93 20.20 -2.26
C PHE A 12 6.84 21.43 -1.33
N ARG A 13 6.35 22.58 -1.82
CA ARG A 13 6.05 23.74 -0.97
C ARG A 13 4.65 23.63 -0.34
N GLU A 14 3.77 22.85 -0.94
CA GLU A 14 2.41 22.62 -0.44
C GLU A 14 2.44 21.58 0.67
N LYS A 15 2.32 22.02 1.93
CA LYS A 15 2.30 21.13 3.10
C LYS A 15 1.33 19.94 2.96
N PRO A 16 0.09 20.11 2.45
CA PRO A 16 -0.83 18.99 2.31
C PRO A 16 -0.31 17.92 1.33
N PHE A 17 0.33 18.34 0.24
CA PHE A 17 0.94 17.42 -0.73
C PHE A 17 2.13 16.68 -0.12
N VAL A 18 2.99 17.37 0.63
CA VAL A 18 4.16 16.72 1.28
C VAL A 18 3.72 15.64 2.26
N LEU A 19 2.68 15.91 3.06
CA LEU A 19 2.13 14.92 3.99
C LEU A 19 1.50 13.74 3.25
N TYR A 20 0.73 14.02 2.18
CA TYR A 20 0.16 12.98 1.33
C TYR A 20 1.25 12.10 0.70
N ALA A 21 2.26 12.71 0.07
CA ALA A 21 3.33 12.00 -0.62
C ALA A 21 4.18 11.19 0.36
N GLY A 22 4.55 11.76 1.50
CA GLY A 22 5.30 11.05 2.54
C GLY A 22 4.55 9.85 3.09
N GLY A 23 3.27 10.02 3.45
CA GLY A 23 2.43 8.92 3.94
C GLY A 23 2.22 7.83 2.89
N ASN A 24 1.94 8.22 1.64
CA ASN A 24 1.76 7.28 0.54
C ASN A 24 3.04 6.46 0.28
N LEU A 25 4.21 7.10 0.26
CA LEU A 25 5.48 6.41 0.06
C LEU A 25 5.78 5.40 1.17
N ILE A 26 5.58 5.78 2.44
CA ILE A 26 5.76 4.88 3.57
C ILE A 26 4.82 3.68 3.46
N SER A 27 3.55 3.93 3.16
CA SER A 27 2.54 2.86 3.02
C SER A 27 2.88 1.91 1.86
N VAL A 28 3.26 2.43 0.68
CA VAL A 28 3.62 1.60 -0.47
C VAL A 28 4.91 0.82 -0.21
N ALA A 29 5.93 1.44 0.40
CA ALA A 29 7.17 0.75 0.75
C ALA A 29 6.92 -0.36 1.78
N GLY A 30 6.12 -0.08 2.82
CA GLY A 30 5.73 -1.07 3.82
C GLY A 30 4.95 -2.24 3.22
N SER A 31 4.04 -1.96 2.28
CA SER A 31 3.27 -2.99 1.56
C SER A 31 4.16 -3.88 0.71
N GLY A 32 5.13 -3.29 0.00
CA GLY A 32 6.13 -4.04 -0.78
C GLY A 32 7.00 -4.94 0.10
N MET A 33 7.51 -4.39 1.21
CA MET A 33 8.29 -5.17 2.18
C MET A 33 7.47 -6.30 2.78
N GLN A 34 6.22 -6.03 3.15
CA GLN A 34 5.31 -7.05 3.67
C GLN A 34 5.12 -8.18 2.65
N ALA A 35 4.83 -7.87 1.37
CA ALA A 35 4.62 -8.88 0.35
C ALA A 35 5.84 -9.80 0.16
N ILE A 36 7.06 -9.24 0.22
CA ILE A 36 8.31 -10.02 0.17
C ILE A 36 8.42 -10.92 1.40
N VAL A 37 8.22 -10.35 2.59
CA VAL A 37 8.34 -11.07 3.86
C VAL A 37 7.30 -12.19 3.95
N THR A 38 6.02 -11.94 3.68
CA THR A 38 4.95 -12.95 3.77
C THR A 38 5.16 -14.08 2.76
N SER A 39 5.59 -13.75 1.54
CA SER A 39 5.94 -14.75 0.51
C SER A 39 7.12 -15.62 0.92
N TRP A 40 8.19 -15.01 1.46
CA TRP A 40 9.35 -15.74 1.94
C TRP A 40 9.01 -16.63 3.15
N LEU A 41 8.22 -16.10 4.09
CA LEU A 41 7.85 -16.78 5.32
C LEU A 41 6.94 -17.98 5.06
N VAL A 42 5.94 -17.84 4.20
CA VAL A 42 5.06 -18.95 3.85
C VAL A 42 5.83 -20.06 3.13
N LEU A 43 6.80 -19.70 2.28
CA LEU A 43 7.68 -20.66 1.62
C LEU A 43 8.57 -21.38 2.62
N GLN A 44 9.22 -20.65 3.54
CA GLN A 44 10.04 -21.22 4.62
C GLN A 44 9.24 -22.21 5.49
N MET A 45 8.01 -21.86 5.85
CA MET A 45 7.17 -22.67 6.75
C MET A 45 6.57 -23.91 6.08
N THR A 46 6.29 -23.86 4.77
CA THR A 46 5.58 -24.93 4.06
C THR A 46 6.46 -25.74 3.10
N GLY A 47 7.55 -25.15 2.61
CA GLY A 47 8.49 -25.77 1.67
C GLY A 47 7.95 -25.95 0.25
N THR A 48 6.80 -25.36 -0.12
CA THR A 48 6.16 -25.60 -1.42
C THR A 48 5.83 -24.32 -2.16
N SER A 49 6.03 -24.28 -3.49
CA SER A 49 5.63 -23.14 -4.31
C SER A 49 4.11 -22.96 -4.41
N LEU A 50 3.33 -24.02 -4.12
CA LEU A 50 1.88 -23.96 -4.05
C LEU A 50 1.39 -23.02 -2.94
N SER A 51 2.14 -22.89 -1.84
CA SER A 51 1.77 -21.99 -0.73
C SER A 51 1.82 -20.52 -1.16
N ILE A 52 2.78 -20.14 -1.99
CA ILE A 52 2.87 -18.80 -2.57
C ILE A 52 1.69 -18.54 -3.52
N ALA A 53 1.31 -19.53 -4.34
CA ALA A 53 0.14 -19.41 -5.21
C ALA A 53 -1.15 -19.21 -4.40
N LEU A 54 -1.31 -19.94 -3.29
CA LEU A 54 -2.43 -19.74 -2.37
C LEU A 54 -2.39 -18.35 -1.73
N LEU A 55 -1.22 -17.89 -1.28
CA LEU A 55 -1.04 -16.54 -0.74
C LEU A 55 -1.52 -15.47 -1.73
N LEU A 56 -1.14 -15.59 -3.00
CA LEU A 56 -1.56 -14.68 -4.07
C LEU A 56 -3.08 -14.72 -4.32
N ILE A 57 -3.70 -15.90 -4.21
CA ILE A 57 -5.17 -16.02 -4.27
C ILE A 57 -5.78 -15.24 -3.11
N PHE A 58 -5.28 -15.40 -1.88
CA PHE A 58 -5.81 -14.67 -0.73
C PHE A 58 -5.52 -13.16 -0.77
N SER A 59 -4.45 -12.71 -1.43
CA SER A 59 -4.18 -11.27 -1.60
C SER A 59 -5.07 -10.60 -2.65
N THR A 60 -5.80 -11.37 -3.47
CA THR A 60 -6.57 -10.83 -4.61
C THR A 60 -8.06 -11.19 -4.54
N PHE A 61 -8.37 -12.45 -4.29
CA PHE A 61 -9.73 -13.00 -4.37
C PHE A 61 -10.71 -12.37 -3.38
N PRO A 62 -10.37 -12.17 -2.09
CA PRO A 62 -11.27 -11.50 -1.15
C PRO A 62 -11.60 -10.08 -1.60
N GLY A 63 -10.62 -9.32 -2.07
CA GLY A 63 -10.83 -7.99 -2.64
C GLY A 63 -11.87 -8.01 -3.78
N ILE A 64 -11.74 -8.94 -4.73
CA ILE A 64 -12.71 -9.07 -5.83
C ILE A 64 -14.12 -9.36 -5.30
N LEU A 65 -14.23 -10.36 -4.42
CA LEU A 65 -15.51 -10.82 -3.87
C LEU A 65 -16.24 -9.72 -3.10
N PHE A 66 -15.52 -8.91 -2.34
CA PHE A 66 -16.08 -7.85 -1.49
C PHE A 66 -16.07 -6.46 -2.14
N SER A 67 -15.60 -6.32 -3.38
CA SER A 67 -15.54 -5.04 -4.09
C SER A 67 -16.85 -4.26 -4.19
N PRO A 68 -18.04 -4.87 -4.43
CA PRO A 68 -19.28 -4.10 -4.50
C PRO A 68 -19.67 -3.53 -3.13
N LEU A 69 -19.38 -4.27 -2.05
CA LEU A 69 -19.69 -3.85 -0.69
C LEU A 69 -18.78 -2.70 -0.25
N ILE A 70 -17.47 -2.87 -0.48
CA ILE A 70 -16.46 -1.88 -0.12
C ILE A 70 -16.65 -0.58 -0.93
N GLY A 71 -17.06 -0.68 -2.20
CA GLY A 71 -17.38 0.47 -3.04
C GLY A 71 -18.41 1.42 -2.42
N ILE A 72 -19.43 0.89 -1.72
CA ILE A 72 -20.43 1.71 -1.03
C ILE A 72 -19.79 2.60 0.05
N PHE A 73 -18.81 2.06 0.78
CA PHE A 73 -18.09 2.82 1.81
C PHE A 73 -17.15 3.85 1.18
N VAL A 74 -16.46 3.48 0.09
CA VAL A 74 -15.58 4.39 -0.67
C VAL A 74 -16.34 5.62 -1.15
N ASP A 75 -17.57 5.44 -1.64
CA ASP A 75 -18.34 6.56 -2.15
C ASP A 75 -18.88 7.48 -1.05
N ARG A 76 -19.21 6.93 0.13
CA ARG A 76 -19.92 7.64 1.20
C ARG A 76 -19.05 8.25 2.29
N LEU A 77 -17.87 7.68 2.56
CA LEU A 77 -17.01 8.13 3.66
C LEU A 77 -16.04 9.22 3.21
N ASP A 78 -15.68 10.11 4.13
CA ASP A 78 -14.61 11.08 3.90
C ASP A 78 -13.31 10.38 3.48
N ARG A 79 -12.68 10.88 2.40
CA ARG A 79 -11.56 10.19 1.73
C ARG A 79 -10.34 10.10 2.64
N LYS A 80 -10.08 11.15 3.41
CA LYS A 80 -8.97 11.20 4.37
C LYS A 80 -9.21 10.23 5.52
N VAL A 81 -10.41 10.23 6.09
CA VAL A 81 -10.79 9.31 7.18
C VAL A 81 -10.70 7.86 6.70
N LEU A 82 -11.23 7.56 5.51
CA LEU A 82 -11.21 6.22 4.95
C LEU A 82 -9.78 5.75 4.68
N ALA A 83 -8.97 6.54 3.97
CA ALA A 83 -7.59 6.18 3.67
C ALA A 83 -6.78 5.96 4.95
N THR A 84 -6.86 6.87 5.92
CA THR A 84 -6.12 6.77 7.18
C THR A 84 -6.57 5.54 7.99
N SER A 85 -7.88 5.28 8.06
CA SER A 85 -8.42 4.14 8.82
C SER A 85 -8.01 2.80 8.20
N MET A 86 -8.03 2.69 6.88
CA MET A 86 -7.61 1.47 6.18
C MET A 86 -6.11 1.25 6.29
N ASP A 87 -5.30 2.31 6.25
CA ASP A 87 -3.85 2.20 6.44
C ASP A 87 -3.50 1.74 7.86
N ILE A 88 -4.15 2.30 8.88
CA ILE A 88 -4.01 1.85 10.27
C ILE A 88 -4.44 0.39 10.43
N PHE A 89 -5.56 0.00 9.81
CA PHE A 89 -6.04 -1.39 9.85
C PHE A 89 -5.01 -2.35 9.25
N ARG A 90 -4.48 -2.04 8.06
CA ARG A 90 -3.44 -2.85 7.39
C ARG A 90 -2.20 -2.96 8.26
N ALA A 91 -1.72 -1.83 8.80
CA ALA A 91 -0.57 -1.81 9.71
C ALA A 91 -0.81 -2.65 10.97
N ALA A 92 -2.02 -2.62 11.54
CA ALA A 92 -2.38 -3.43 12.70
C ALA A 92 -2.34 -4.93 12.40
N VAL A 93 -2.81 -5.35 11.21
CA VAL A 93 -2.71 -6.75 10.76
C VAL A 93 -1.23 -7.17 10.62
N THR A 94 -0.39 -6.31 10.05
CA THR A 94 1.05 -6.57 9.91
C THR A 94 1.76 -6.66 11.26
N VAL A 95 1.44 -5.77 12.20
CA VAL A 95 1.95 -5.83 13.58
C VAL A 95 1.50 -7.11 14.29
N LEU A 96 0.26 -7.55 14.07
CA LEU A 96 -0.22 -8.81 14.64
C LEU A 96 0.60 -10.00 14.13
N ILE A 97 0.92 -10.05 12.83
CA ILE A 97 1.79 -11.10 12.27
C ILE A 97 3.19 -11.06 12.89
N LEU A 98 3.76 -9.87 13.09
CA LEU A 98 5.05 -9.71 13.76
C LEU A 98 5.00 -10.23 15.20
N LEU A 99 3.95 -9.92 15.96
CA LEU A 99 3.78 -10.42 17.33
C LEU A 99 3.61 -11.94 17.39
N LEU A 100 2.87 -12.53 16.45
CA LEU A 100 2.73 -13.99 16.35
C LEU A 100 4.06 -14.68 16.00
N TRP A 101 4.89 -14.04 15.17
CA TRP A 101 6.22 -14.52 14.83
C TRP A 101 7.15 -14.54 16.06
N GLU A 102 7.27 -13.40 16.74
CA GLU A 102 8.10 -13.26 17.95
C GLU A 102 7.62 -14.19 19.09
N GLY A 103 6.31 -14.41 19.20
CA GLY A 103 5.72 -15.34 20.16
C GLY A 103 5.87 -16.83 19.80
N HIS A 104 6.47 -17.17 18.65
CA HIS A 104 6.54 -18.53 18.10
C HIS A 104 5.18 -19.22 17.93
N TRP A 105 4.11 -18.44 17.77
CA TRP A 105 2.74 -18.93 17.54
C TRP A 105 2.30 -18.80 16.09
N LEU A 106 3.15 -18.21 15.24
CA LEU A 106 2.83 -18.06 13.82
C LEU A 106 2.68 -19.41 13.14
N GLN A 107 1.62 -19.53 12.37
CA GLN A 107 1.31 -20.68 11.51
C GLN A 107 0.99 -20.17 10.11
N ALA A 108 1.23 -20.98 9.07
CA ALA A 108 1.10 -20.55 7.68
C ALA A 108 -0.30 -19.99 7.34
N TRP A 109 -1.36 -20.50 7.95
CA TRP A 109 -2.72 -20.00 7.70
C TRP A 109 -2.96 -18.57 8.20
N HIS A 110 -2.22 -18.11 9.21
CA HIS A 110 -2.29 -16.72 9.66
C HIS A 110 -1.83 -15.76 8.55
N LEU A 111 -0.84 -16.18 7.73
CA LEU A 111 -0.37 -15.38 6.60
C LEU A 111 -1.44 -15.26 5.50
N TYR A 112 -2.14 -16.36 5.20
CA TYR A 112 -3.26 -16.31 4.26
C TYR A 112 -4.39 -15.41 4.75
N LEU A 113 -4.74 -15.50 6.04
CA LEU A 113 -5.77 -14.64 6.62
C LEU A 113 -5.33 -13.17 6.64
N ALA A 114 -4.06 -12.89 6.96
CA ALA A 114 -3.53 -11.53 6.93
C ALA A 114 -3.59 -10.92 5.53
N GLU A 115 -3.15 -11.64 4.50
CA GLU A 115 -3.25 -11.18 3.11
C GLU A 115 -4.71 -10.96 2.68
N ALA A 116 -5.61 -11.83 3.12
CA ALA A 116 -7.04 -11.63 2.88
C ALA A 116 -7.55 -10.31 3.47
N LEU A 117 -7.24 -10.05 4.74
CA LEU A 117 -7.65 -8.82 5.42
C LEU A 117 -7.00 -7.58 4.78
N ILE A 118 -5.72 -7.64 4.47
CA ILE A 118 -4.98 -6.52 3.89
C ILE A 118 -5.51 -6.18 2.50
N SER A 119 -5.87 -7.19 1.69
CA SER A 119 -6.51 -6.98 0.38
C SER A 119 -7.84 -6.21 0.46
N LEU A 120 -8.62 -6.43 1.53
CA LEU A 120 -9.86 -5.68 1.77
C LEU A 120 -9.55 -4.21 2.13
N GLY A 121 -8.50 -3.98 2.92
CA GLY A 121 -8.01 -2.64 3.23
C GLY A 121 -7.53 -1.92 1.98
N ASP A 122 -6.74 -2.59 1.14
CA ASP A 122 -6.20 -2.05 -0.13
C ASP A 122 -7.29 -1.58 -1.06
N LEU A 123 -8.37 -2.37 -1.16
CA LEU A 123 -9.50 -2.08 -2.03
C LEU A 123 -10.20 -0.75 -1.71
N ALA A 124 -10.23 -0.36 -0.43
CA ALA A 124 -10.76 0.93 -0.01
C ALA A 124 -9.68 2.04 -0.02
N PHE A 125 -8.44 1.70 0.35
CA PHE A 125 -7.33 2.63 0.48
C PHE A 125 -6.95 3.29 -0.84
N LEU A 126 -6.77 2.50 -1.89
CA LEU A 126 -6.29 2.98 -3.19
C LEU A 126 -7.21 4.05 -3.81
N PRO A 127 -8.54 3.82 -3.95
CA PRO A 127 -9.44 4.85 -4.46
C PRO A 127 -9.56 6.06 -3.52
N ALA A 128 -9.51 5.86 -2.20
CA ALA A 128 -9.54 6.96 -1.23
C ALA A 128 -8.32 7.88 -1.37
N MET A 129 -7.11 7.31 -1.54
CA MET A 129 -5.89 8.08 -1.78
C MET A 129 -5.93 8.83 -3.12
N MET A 130 -6.44 8.21 -4.18
CA MET A 130 -6.61 8.88 -5.48
C MET A 130 -7.60 10.04 -5.40
N ALA A 131 -8.69 9.89 -4.66
CA ALA A 131 -9.65 10.97 -4.42
C ALA A 131 -9.04 12.10 -3.58
N LEU A 132 -8.34 11.75 -2.50
CA LEU A 132 -7.65 12.70 -1.63
C LEU A 132 -6.63 13.55 -2.41
N LEU A 133 -5.84 12.95 -3.30
CA LEU A 133 -4.90 13.70 -4.15
C LEU A 133 -5.60 14.74 -5.04
N ARG A 134 -6.78 14.39 -5.58
CA ARG A 134 -7.59 15.30 -6.41
C ARG A 134 -8.27 16.41 -5.61
N GLU A 135 -8.51 16.21 -4.32
CA GLU A 135 -9.00 17.26 -3.42
C GLU A 135 -7.89 18.23 -3.01
N LEU A 136 -6.65 17.73 -2.91
CA LEU A 136 -5.50 18.53 -2.50
C LEU A 136 -4.92 19.42 -3.61
N LEU A 137 -5.13 19.06 -4.88
CA LEU A 137 -4.43 19.67 -6.01
C LEU A 137 -5.40 20.10 -7.12
N SER A 138 -5.04 21.18 -7.83
CA SER A 138 -5.75 21.57 -9.04
C SER A 138 -5.52 20.58 -10.18
N LYS A 139 -6.39 20.55 -11.19
CA LYS A 139 -6.27 19.62 -12.34
C LYS A 139 -4.94 19.77 -13.07
N GLU A 140 -4.42 21.00 -13.16
CA GLU A 140 -3.16 21.33 -13.80
C GLU A 140 -1.97 20.73 -13.03
N GLN A 141 -2.08 20.65 -11.70
CA GLN A 141 -1.04 20.12 -10.82
C GLN A 141 -1.00 18.58 -10.78
N LEU A 142 -2.10 17.89 -11.13
CA LEU A 142 -2.19 16.43 -11.04
C LEU A 142 -1.18 15.70 -11.94
N LEU A 143 -0.86 16.24 -13.12
CA LEU A 143 0.15 15.64 -14.00
C LEU A 143 1.53 15.66 -13.34
N SER A 144 1.94 16.82 -12.84
CA SER A 144 3.22 17.01 -12.14
C SER A 144 3.27 16.22 -10.84
N ALA A 145 2.14 16.06 -10.15
CA ALA A 145 2.04 15.23 -8.94
C ALA A 145 2.21 13.75 -9.23
N ASN A 146 1.53 13.21 -10.25
CA ASN A 146 1.69 11.82 -10.66
C ASN A 146 3.12 11.53 -11.14
N ALA A 147 3.73 12.46 -11.89
CA ALA A 147 5.13 12.35 -12.29
C ALA A 147 6.06 12.31 -11.07
N THR A 148 5.83 13.21 -10.10
CA THR A 148 6.61 13.27 -8.85
C THR A 148 6.47 11.98 -8.04
N LEU A 149 5.25 11.51 -7.81
CA LEU A 149 4.99 10.26 -7.07
C LEU A 149 5.60 9.06 -7.80
N GLY A 150 5.46 8.96 -9.12
CA GLY A 150 6.06 7.91 -9.93
C GLY A 150 7.59 7.89 -9.88
N MET A 151 8.23 9.06 -9.86
CA MET A 151 9.69 9.16 -9.66
C MET A 151 10.10 8.72 -8.25
N LEU A 152 9.37 9.13 -7.22
CA LEU A 152 9.66 8.75 -5.84
C LEU A 152 9.53 7.24 -5.62
N LEU A 153 8.51 6.61 -6.23
CA LEU A 153 8.34 5.16 -6.20
C LEU A 153 9.47 4.42 -6.93
N GLN A 154 9.87 4.88 -8.12
CA GLN A 154 10.98 4.28 -8.87
C GLN A 154 12.33 4.40 -8.16
N LEU A 155 12.58 5.53 -7.49
CA LEU A 155 13.76 5.67 -6.64
C LEU A 155 13.71 4.65 -5.49
N GLY A 156 12.55 4.48 -4.85
CA GLY A 156 12.34 3.46 -3.82
C GLY A 156 12.69 2.05 -4.31
N THR A 157 12.25 1.68 -5.51
CA THR A 157 12.58 0.38 -6.10
C THR A 157 14.06 0.26 -6.47
N ALA A 158 14.68 1.32 -7.00
CA ALA A 158 16.09 1.29 -7.39
C ALA A 158 17.04 1.15 -6.19
N PHE A 159 16.71 1.79 -5.05
CA PHE A 159 17.44 1.59 -3.80
C PHE A 159 17.18 0.21 -3.19
N GLY A 160 16.00 -0.38 -3.43
CA GLY A 160 15.66 -1.73 -2.99
C GLY A 160 16.46 -2.82 -3.72
N THR A 161 16.65 -2.70 -5.04
CA THR A 161 17.38 -3.69 -5.86
C THR A 161 18.90 -3.51 -5.79
N ALA A 162 19.41 -2.32 -5.47
CA ALA A 162 20.85 -2.06 -5.36
C ALA A 162 21.50 -2.70 -4.11
N GLY A 163 20.71 -3.25 -3.19
CA GLY A 163 21.21 -4.03 -2.04
C GLY A 163 21.35 -5.53 -2.29
N GLU A 164 21.10 -6.00 -3.53
CA GLU A 164 21.15 -7.42 -3.92
C GLU A 164 22.46 -7.82 -4.64
N GLU A 165 23.48 -6.94 -4.67
CA GLU A 165 24.83 -7.23 -5.20
C GLU A 165 25.91 -7.36 -4.10
#